data_AF-A0A7J6PQS9-F1
#
_entry.id   AF-A0A7J6PQS9-F1
#
_cell.length_a   1.000
_cell.length_b   1.000
_cell.length_c   1.000
_cell.angle_alpha   90.00
_cell.angle_beta   90.00
_cell.angle_gamma   90.00
#
_symmetry.space_group_name_H-M   'P 1'
#
loop_
_entity.id
_entity.type
_entity.pdbx_description
1 polymer ?
#
loop_
_entity_poly.entity_id
_entity_poly.type
_entity_poly.pdbx_seq_one_letter_code
_entity_poly.pdbx_strand_id
1 'polypeptide(L)'
;MPGPQDTNPARRNARQLTQEEITHIKRIEEHVAARVQRLRILLKPQFLNFDKCGRQTVTVSQFKRVFATLGFDQDLTEQEMDLLARKYTNMGNTLEVNYRDFCSTVDPSPPLCVDNSLAKNILPSNYHDRTGQVIRQQ
;
A
#
# COMPACT_ATOMS: atom_id res chain seq x y z
N MET A 1 14.33 -13.34 -27.52
CA MET A 1 14.57 -12.63 -26.25
C MET A 1 13.42 -12.94 -25.31
N PRO A 2 13.55 -13.83 -24.31
CA PRO A 2 12.54 -13.95 -23.27
C PRO A 2 12.66 -12.76 -22.31
N GLY A 3 11.54 -12.10 -22.02
CA GLY A 3 11.46 -10.89 -21.19
C GLY A 3 11.84 -11.14 -19.73
N PRO A 4 12.11 -10.09 -18.93
CA PRO A 4 12.45 -10.26 -17.54
C PRO A 4 11.21 -10.71 -16.74
N GLN A 5 11.13 -12.04 -16.61
CA GLN A 5 10.88 -12.76 -15.36
C GLN A 5 9.60 -12.34 -14.64
N ASP A 6 8.52 -13.04 -14.97
CA ASP A 6 7.74 -13.81 -13.99
C ASP A 6 8.16 -13.48 -12.55
N THR A 7 7.61 -12.39 -11.99
CA THR A 7 7.82 -12.05 -10.58
C THR A 7 6.90 -12.97 -9.81
N ASN A 8 7.36 -14.21 -9.73
CA ASN A 8 6.77 -15.34 -9.04
C ASN A 8 6.14 -14.87 -7.71
N PRO A 9 4.79 -14.80 -7.57
CA PRO A 9 4.16 -14.46 -6.30
C PRO A 9 4.30 -15.59 -5.26
N ALA A 10 4.95 -16.71 -5.61
CA ALA A 10 4.96 -17.97 -4.86
C ALA A 10 6.25 -18.23 -4.06
N ARG A 11 6.96 -17.19 -3.62
CA ARG A 11 7.85 -17.28 -2.44
C ARG A 11 7.27 -16.62 -1.19
N ARG A 12 6.01 -16.14 -1.26
CA ARG A 12 5.23 -15.76 -0.08
C ARG A 12 5.20 -16.95 0.87
N ASN A 13 5.62 -16.71 2.10
CA ASN A 13 5.64 -17.68 3.18
C ASN A 13 4.35 -18.53 3.23
N ALA A 14 4.39 -19.75 2.68
CA ALA A 14 3.62 -20.87 3.22
C ALA A 14 4.38 -21.42 4.45
N ARG A 15 4.73 -20.54 5.40
CA ARG A 15 5.28 -20.94 6.69
C ARG A 15 4.13 -21.54 7.49
N GLN A 16 3.77 -22.79 7.18
CA GLN A 16 2.71 -23.61 7.78
C GLN A 16 1.65 -22.81 8.55
N LEU A 17 0.94 -21.91 7.86
CA LEU A 17 -0.25 -21.30 8.44
C LEU A 17 -1.33 -22.37 8.40
N THR A 18 -1.89 -22.69 9.56
CA THR A 18 -3.01 -23.63 9.65
C THR A 18 -4.23 -23.09 8.92
N GLN A 19 -5.15 -23.97 8.52
CA GLN A 19 -6.40 -23.54 7.87
C GLN A 19 -7.21 -22.59 8.76
N GLU A 20 -7.15 -22.78 10.08
CA GLU A 20 -7.77 -21.92 11.07
C GLU A 20 -7.12 -20.53 11.07
N GLU A 21 -5.79 -20.45 11.10
CA GLU A 21 -5.05 -19.18 10.99
C GLU A 21 -5.37 -18.45 9.68
N ILE A 22 -5.40 -19.14 8.54
CA ILE A 22 -5.74 -18.51 7.24
C ILE A 22 -7.14 -17.91 7.28
N THR A 23 -8.11 -18.66 7.82
CA THR A 23 -9.50 -18.20 7.95
C THR A 23 -9.58 -17.00 8.89
N HIS A 24 -8.83 -17.02 9.98
CA HIS A 24 -8.77 -15.92 10.94
C HIS A 24 -8.13 -14.67 10.33
N ILE A 25 -7.01 -14.81 9.61
CA ILE A 25 -6.36 -13.71 8.90
C ILE A 25 -7.31 -13.08 7.87
N LYS A 26 -8.07 -13.90 7.14
CA LYS A 26 -9.05 -13.38 6.18
C LYS A 26 -10.08 -12.46 6.85
N ARG A 27 -10.60 -12.87 8.01
CA ARG A 27 -11.55 -12.05 8.79
C ARG A 27 -10.91 -10.74 9.25
N ILE A 28 -9.66 -10.79 9.69
CA ILE A 28 -8.89 -9.60 10.09
C ILE A 28 -8.72 -8.65 8.90
N GLU A 29 -8.35 -9.17 7.72
CA GLU A 29 -8.19 -8.38 6.50
C GLU A 29 -9.50 -7.72 6.07
N GLU A 30 -10.61 -8.45 6.11
CA GLU A 30 -11.94 -7.92 5.81
C GLU A 30 -12.35 -6.82 6.80
N HIS A 31 -12.07 -7.00 8.09
CA HIS A 31 -12.36 -6.00 9.12
C HIS A 31 -11.55 -4.72 8.91
N VAL A 32 -10.25 -4.86 8.66
CA VAL A 32 -9.37 -3.72 8.36
C VAL A 32 -9.81 -3.02 7.08
N ALA A 33 -10.08 -3.77 6.01
CA ALA A 33 -10.54 -3.22 4.74
C ALA A 33 -11.84 -2.41 4.91
N ALA A 34 -12.83 -2.95 5.62
CA ALA A 34 -14.09 -2.26 5.88
C ALA A 34 -13.88 -0.93 6.61
N ARG A 35 -13.01 -0.92 7.62
CA ARG A 35 -12.68 0.30 8.37
C ARG A 35 -11.91 1.31 7.52
N VAL A 36 -10.92 0.87 6.76
CA VAL A 36 -10.12 1.70 5.84
C VAL A 36 -11.03 2.38 4.83
N GLN A 37 -11.95 1.64 4.22
CA GLN A 37 -12.92 2.18 3.27
C GLN A 37 -13.90 3.16 3.92
N ARG A 38 -14.47 2.81 5.08
CA ARG A 38 -15.41 3.66 5.82
C ARG A 38 -14.80 5.00 6.21
N LEU A 39 -13.55 4.99 6.67
CA LEU A 39 -12.83 6.17 7.15
C LEU A 39 -11.97 6.84 6.07
N ARG A 40 -11.97 6.30 4.84
CA ARG A 40 -11.14 6.76 3.70
C ARG A 40 -9.66 6.92 4.08
N ILE A 41 -9.14 5.95 4.85
CA ILE A 41 -7.76 5.98 5.32
C ILE A 41 -6.81 5.61 4.18
N LEU A 42 -5.80 6.44 3.94
CA LEU A 42 -4.74 6.15 2.98
C LEU A 42 -3.62 5.37 3.67
N LEU A 43 -3.62 4.04 3.54
CA LEU A 43 -2.60 3.17 4.15
C LEU A 43 -1.20 3.36 3.55
N LYS A 44 -1.12 3.40 2.21
CA LYS A 44 0.14 3.49 1.47
C LYS A 44 1.09 4.62 1.91
N PRO A 45 0.65 5.89 2.08
CA PRO A 45 1.55 6.96 2.54
C PRO A 45 2.04 6.75 3.98
N GLN A 46 1.28 6.09 4.85
CA GLN A 46 1.74 5.82 6.23
C GLN A 46 2.95 4.88 6.23
N PHE A 47 2.95 3.87 5.38
CA PHE A 47 4.08 2.96 5.22
C PHE A 47 5.27 3.61 4.50
N LEU A 48 5.01 4.48 3.52
CA LEU A 48 6.05 5.16 2.75
C LEU A 48 6.97 6.03 3.63
N ASN A 49 6.45 6.57 4.74
CA ASN A 49 7.26 7.31 5.71
C ASN A 49 8.40 6.46 6.34
N PHE A 50 8.21 5.14 6.42
CA PHE A 50 9.18 4.21 6.97
C PHE A 50 10.08 3.57 5.91
N ASP A 51 9.60 3.51 4.66
CA ASP A 51 10.31 2.90 3.53
C ASP A 51 11.03 3.93 2.65
N LYS A 52 12.04 4.60 3.23
CA LYS A 52 12.82 5.63 2.51
C LYS A 52 13.64 5.10 1.34
N CYS A 53 13.96 3.80 1.37
CA CYS A 53 14.75 3.13 0.33
C CYS A 53 13.87 2.56 -0.80
N GLY A 54 12.55 2.58 -0.66
CA GLY A 54 11.60 2.08 -1.67
C GLY A 54 11.63 0.56 -1.83
N ARG A 55 11.97 -0.17 -0.76
CA ARG A 55 12.04 -1.65 -0.74
C ARG A 55 10.67 -2.31 -0.69
N GLN A 56 9.63 -1.54 -0.42
CA GLN A 56 8.25 -1.99 -0.24
C GLN A 56 8.07 -2.92 0.97
N THR A 57 9.02 -2.86 1.90
CA THR A 57 9.03 -3.59 3.17
C THR A 57 9.17 -2.62 4.33
N VAL A 58 8.59 -2.98 5.48
CA VAL A 58 8.77 -2.28 6.76
C VAL A 58 9.03 -3.31 7.85
N THR A 59 9.72 -2.93 8.91
CA THR A 59 9.89 -3.85 10.06
C THR A 59 8.55 -4.17 10.73
N VAL A 60 8.42 -5.34 11.38
CA VAL A 60 7.20 -5.71 12.14
C VAL A 60 6.81 -4.64 13.15
N SER A 61 7.78 -4.06 13.86
CA SER A 61 7.53 -2.99 14.83
C SER A 61 7.00 -1.70 14.18
N GLN A 62 7.52 -1.33 13.01
CA GLN A 62 7.00 -0.19 12.25
C GLN A 62 5.60 -0.48 11.71
N PHE A 63 5.35 -1.70 11.24
CA PHE A 63 4.03 -2.15 10.82
C PHE A 63 3.02 -1.97 11.96
N LYS A 64 3.27 -2.54 13.15
CA LYS A 64 2.41 -2.35 14.34
C LYS A 64 2.21 -0.87 14.69
N ARG A 65 3.27 -0.06 14.61
CA ARG A 65 3.19 1.39 14.87
C ARG A 65 2.27 2.13 13.89
N VAL A 66 2.25 1.76 12.60
CA VAL A 66 1.31 2.36 11.63
C VAL A 66 -0.14 2.10 12.04
N PHE A 67 -0.46 0.88 12.47
CA PHE A 67 -1.81 0.54 12.93
C PHE A 67 -2.19 1.31 14.20
N ALA A 68 -1.26 1.45 15.14
CA ALA A 68 -1.47 2.27 16.34
C ALA A 68 -1.73 3.74 15.99
N THR A 69 -0.95 4.33 15.08
CA THR A 69 -1.17 5.71 14.62
C THR A 69 -2.54 5.90 13.95
N LEU A 70 -3.03 4.86 13.27
CA LEU A 70 -4.35 4.85 12.63
C LEU A 70 -5.50 4.47 13.60
N GLY A 71 -5.18 4.20 14.86
CA GLY A 71 -6.15 3.87 15.92
C GLY A 71 -6.75 2.47 15.82
N PHE A 72 -6.05 1.51 15.22
CA PHE A 72 -6.50 0.10 15.14
C PHE A 72 -6.20 -0.69 16.43
N ASP A 73 -5.63 -0.08 17.46
CA ASP A 73 -5.30 -0.75 18.73
C ASP A 73 -6.53 -1.26 19.49
N GLN A 74 -7.70 -0.65 19.26
CA GLN A 74 -8.98 -1.08 19.84
C GLN A 74 -9.67 -2.20 19.05
N ASP A 75 -9.22 -2.45 17.82
CA ASP A 75 -9.91 -3.30 16.84
C ASP A 75 -9.16 -4.59 16.56
N LEU A 76 -7.86 -4.61 16.85
CA LEU A 76 -6.97 -5.74 16.62
C LEU A 76 -6.13 -5.99 17.85
N THR A 77 -6.15 -7.24 18.31
CA THR A 77 -5.25 -7.69 19.37
C THR A 77 -3.82 -7.80 18.86
N GLU A 78 -2.84 -7.79 19.78
CA GLU A 78 -1.43 -7.96 19.42
C GLU A 78 -1.17 -9.29 18.71
N GLN A 79 -1.90 -10.35 19.09
CA GLN A 79 -1.80 -11.67 18.46
C GLN A 79 -2.31 -11.66 17.02
N GLU A 80 -3.40 -10.94 16.74
CA GLU A 80 -3.93 -10.77 15.39
C GLU A 80 -2.97 -9.96 14.52
N MET A 81 -2.36 -8.91 15.07
CA MET A 81 -1.32 -8.13 14.37
C MET A 81 -0.08 -8.97 14.07
N ASP A 82 0.34 -9.83 15.01
CA ASP A 82 1.47 -10.73 14.79
C ASP A 82 1.15 -11.77 13.71
N LEU A 83 -0.05 -12.35 13.75
CA LEU A 83 -0.51 -13.31 12.76
C LEU A 83 -0.59 -12.69 11.36
N LEU A 84 -1.09 -11.45 11.27
CA LEU A 84 -1.13 -10.69 10.03
C LEU A 84 0.29 -10.39 9.53
N ALA A 85 1.19 -9.91 10.39
CA ALA A 85 2.58 -9.66 10.04
C ALA A 85 3.27 -10.93 9.53
N ARG A 86 3.06 -12.07 10.20
CA ARG A 86 3.61 -13.38 9.82
C ARG A 86 3.21 -13.77 8.38
N LYS A 87 1.94 -13.56 7.98
CA LYS A 87 1.48 -13.81 6.60
C LYS A 87 2.25 -13.01 5.55
N TYR A 88 2.59 -11.76 5.87
CA TYR A 88 3.21 -10.82 4.93
C TYR A 88 4.74 -10.72 5.08
N THR A 89 5.36 -11.49 5.97
CA THR A 89 6.82 -11.62 6.04
C THR A 89 7.36 -12.58 4.99
N ASN A 90 8.66 -12.55 4.72
CA ASN A 90 9.35 -13.48 3.81
C ASN A 90 10.15 -14.55 4.59
N MET A 91 10.37 -15.73 4.00
CA MET A 91 11.03 -16.86 4.69
C MET A 91 12.47 -16.53 5.09
N GLY A 92 13.16 -15.73 4.28
CA GLY A 92 14.52 -15.25 4.56
C GLY A 92 14.58 -14.03 5.47
N ASN A 93 13.45 -13.36 5.73
CA ASN A 93 13.41 -12.22 6.65
C ASN A 93 12.06 -12.12 7.38
N THR A 94 12.04 -12.65 8.60
CA THR A 94 10.86 -12.62 9.48
C THR A 94 10.68 -11.28 10.19
N LEU A 95 11.64 -10.36 10.05
CA LEU A 95 11.59 -9.05 10.69
C LEU A 95 10.95 -8.00 9.78
N GLU A 96 10.86 -8.28 8.47
CA GLU A 96 10.32 -7.37 7.48
C GLU A 96 8.98 -7.89 6.93
N VAL A 97 7.99 -7.00 6.93
CA VAL A 97 6.64 -7.19 6.41
C VAL A 97 6.54 -6.49 5.07
N ASN A 98 6.06 -7.20 4.04
CA ASN A 98 5.73 -6.60 2.75
C ASN A 98 4.39 -5.86 2.83
N TYR A 99 4.47 -4.55 3.08
CA TYR A 99 3.27 -3.72 3.21
C TYR A 99 2.56 -3.49 1.88
N ARG A 100 3.26 -3.63 0.75
CA ARG A 100 2.65 -3.47 -0.59
C ARG A 100 1.63 -4.56 -0.83
N ASP A 101 2.00 -5.81 -0.56
CA ASP A 101 1.10 -6.95 -0.67
C ASP A 101 -0.10 -6.81 0.27
N PHE A 102 0.15 -6.38 1.51
CA PHE A 102 -0.90 -6.09 2.47
C PHE A 102 -1.88 -5.02 1.95
N CYS A 103 -1.37 -3.86 1.51
CA CYS A 103 -2.19 -2.78 0.98
C CYS A 103 -3.03 -3.24 -0.22
N SER A 104 -2.46 -4.06 -1.11
CA SER A 104 -3.19 -4.59 -2.27
C SER A 104 -4.35 -5.50 -1.89
N THR A 105 -4.30 -6.14 -0.72
CA THR A 105 -5.37 -7.01 -0.21
C THR A 105 -6.45 -6.22 0.51
N VAL A 106 -6.09 -5.27 1.38
CA VAL A 106 -7.06 -4.56 2.25
C VAL A 106 -7.60 -3.28 1.64
N ASP A 107 -6.83 -2.64 0.78
CA ASP A 107 -7.24 -1.49 -0.02
C ASP A 107 -7.02 -1.87 -1.49
N PRO A 108 -7.85 -2.77 -2.04
CA PRO A 108 -8.02 -2.85 -3.48
C PRO A 108 -8.79 -1.57 -3.84
N SER A 109 -8.11 -0.43 -3.77
CA SER A 109 -8.62 0.76 -4.40
C SER A 109 -8.91 0.30 -5.83
N PRO A 110 -10.17 0.38 -6.33
CA PRO A 110 -10.31 0.58 -7.76
C PRO A 110 -9.36 1.75 -8.04
N PRO A 111 -8.60 1.76 -9.15
CA PRO A 111 -7.88 2.96 -9.48
C PRO A 111 -8.91 4.07 -9.37
N LEU A 112 -8.84 4.86 -8.29
CA LEU A 112 -9.31 6.21 -8.33
C LEU A 112 -8.57 6.64 -9.57
N CYS A 113 -9.31 6.82 -10.66
CA CYS A 113 -8.78 7.45 -11.84
C CYS A 113 -7.99 8.58 -11.22
N VAL A 114 -6.68 8.43 -11.23
CA VAL A 114 -5.83 9.56 -11.05
C VAL A 114 -6.25 10.30 -12.29
N ASP A 115 -7.17 11.25 -12.11
CA ASP A 115 -7.30 12.34 -13.03
C ASP A 115 -5.89 12.92 -12.99
N ASN A 116 -5.05 12.37 -13.87
CA ASN A 116 -3.69 12.76 -14.13
C ASN A 116 -3.65 14.21 -14.63
N SER A 117 -4.82 14.86 -14.69
CA SER A 117 -5.13 16.27 -14.74
C SER A 117 -4.43 17.15 -13.70
N LEU A 118 -3.87 16.62 -12.60
CA LEU A 118 -3.01 17.40 -11.68
C LEU A 118 -1.50 17.12 -11.79
N ALA A 119 -1.06 16.10 -12.54
CA ALA A 119 0.37 15.79 -12.69
C ALA A 119 0.92 16.04 -14.11
N LYS A 120 0.08 16.37 -15.10
CA LYS A 120 0.55 16.93 -16.38
C LYS A 120 -0.43 17.96 -16.94
N ASN A 121 -0.48 19.11 -16.29
CA ASN A 121 -0.75 20.38 -16.96
C ASN A 121 0.42 21.31 -16.65
N ILE A 122 1.54 21.06 -17.35
CA ILE A 122 2.29 22.19 -17.90
C ILE A 122 1.23 22.94 -18.69
N LEU A 123 0.71 24.05 -18.15
CA LEU A 123 -0.06 24.99 -18.95
C LEU A 123 0.77 25.23 -20.22
N PRO A 124 0.25 25.04 -21.44
CA PRO A 124 0.79 25.79 -22.54
C PRO A 124 0.56 27.25 -22.12
N SER A 125 1.64 27.91 -21.74
CA SER A 125 1.61 29.32 -21.40
C SER A 125 1.25 30.08 -22.67
N ASN A 126 -0.04 30.22 -22.93
CA ASN A 126 -0.56 31.12 -23.94
C ASN A 126 -0.45 32.51 -23.33
N TYR A 127 0.74 33.10 -23.44
CA TYR A 127 0.90 34.53 -23.26
C TYR A 127 0.00 35.22 -24.29
N HIS A 128 -1.02 35.90 -23.79
CA HIS A 128 -1.80 36.86 -24.54
C HIS A 128 -1.16 38.23 -24.30
N ASP A 129 -0.85 38.98 -25.34
CA ASP A 129 -0.47 40.38 -25.19
C ASP A 129 -1.66 41.20 -24.64
N ARG A 130 -1.46 42.46 -24.22
CA ARG A 130 -2.53 43.38 -23.76
C ARG A 130 -3.64 43.59 -24.81
N THR A 131 -3.40 43.16 -26.04
CA THR A 131 -4.32 43.15 -27.18
C THR A 131 -5.09 41.83 -27.39
N GLY A 132 -4.81 40.78 -26.61
CA GLY A 132 -5.56 39.53 -26.62
C GLY A 132 -5.14 38.48 -27.67
N GLN A 133 -4.00 38.64 -28.35
CA GLN A 133 -3.49 37.65 -29.32
C GLN A 133 -2.46 36.69 -28.71
N VAL A 134 -2.53 35.40 -29.08
CA VAL A 134 -1.63 34.32 -28.61
C VAL A 134 -0.32 34.33 -29.39
N ILE A 135 0.81 34.41 -28.69
CA ILE A 135 2.16 34.40 -29.30
C ILE A 135 2.65 32.94 -29.46
N ARG A 136 2.91 32.48 -30.69
CA ARG A 136 3.55 31.17 -30.96
C ARG A 136 5.06 31.34 -31.15
N GLN A 137 5.87 30.62 -30.38
CA GLN A 137 7.33 30.53 -30.60
C GLN A 137 7.61 29.59 -31.78
N GLN A 138 8.47 30.02 -32.71
CA GLN A 138 8.96 29.23 -33.85
C GLN A 138 10.13 28.32 -33.46
#